data_AF-A0A7R8X384-F1
#
_entry.id   AF-A0A7R8X384-F1
#
_cell.length_a   1.000
_cell.length_b   1.000
_cell.length_c   1.000
_cell.angle_alpha   90.00
_cell.angle_beta   90.00
_cell.angle_gamma   90.00
#
_symmetry.space_group_name_H-M   'P 1'
#
loop_
_entity.id
_entity.type
_entity.pdbx_description
1 polymer ?
#
loop_
_entity_poly.entity_id
_entity_poly.type
_entity_poly.pdbx_seq_one_letter_code
_entity_poly.pdbx_strand_id
1 'polypeptide(L)'
;MTLTTFGSCSWPGKVSGSNAFVKACSKDGYSVLGNPNAASGCGGGEAFTCNNQKPWAINDQLAYGFAAATIPGLSERDRCCACYKLDFTSGPVQGKSMIVQVTNSGSDVNPNQFDLQIPGGGVGIFNGCQSQWNAPQDGWGNRYGGVSSRQACDALPHR
;
A
#
# COMPACT_ATOMS: atom_id res chain seq x y z
N MET A 1 5.51 5.36 1.18
CA MET A 1 5.63 4.22 2.12
C MET A 1 5.39 2.92 1.36
N THR A 2 6.17 1.88 1.64
CA THR A 2 5.80 0.52 1.25
C THR A 2 4.77 0.03 2.26
N LEU A 3 3.49 0.04 1.89
CA LEU A 3 2.43 -0.60 2.65
C LEU A 3 2.62 -2.12 2.58
N THR A 4 3.47 -2.68 3.42
CA THR A 4 3.54 -4.13 3.65
C THR A 4 2.60 -4.60 4.73
N THR A 5 1.84 -3.67 5.31
CA THR A 5 0.69 -3.97 6.15
C THR A 5 -0.50 -4.18 5.20
N PHE A 6 -1.20 -5.31 5.31
CA PHE A 6 -2.49 -5.42 4.61
C PHE A 6 -3.38 -4.26 5.11
N GLY A 7 -3.89 -3.45 4.19
CA GLY A 7 -4.42 -2.14 4.51
C GLY A 7 -5.71 -2.19 5.35
N SER A 8 -6.03 -1.12 6.06
CA SER A 8 -7.22 -1.07 6.94
C SER A 8 -8.53 -1.39 6.21
N CYS A 9 -8.61 -1.18 4.89
CA CYS A 9 -9.77 -1.52 4.07
C CYS A 9 -9.94 -3.02 3.81
N SER A 10 -9.03 -3.86 4.29
CA SER A 10 -9.15 -5.31 4.26
C SER A 10 -9.97 -5.90 5.40
N TRP A 11 -10.25 -5.12 6.45
CA TRP A 11 -11.11 -5.58 7.54
C TRP A 11 -12.59 -5.54 7.13
N PRO A 12 -13.40 -6.56 7.52
CA PRO A 12 -14.83 -6.53 7.32
C PRO A 12 -15.50 -5.27 7.88
N GLY A 13 -16.52 -4.77 7.17
CA GLY A 13 -17.29 -3.60 7.59
C GLY A 13 -16.65 -2.25 7.25
N LYS A 14 -15.41 -2.24 6.73
CA LYS A 14 -14.70 -1.04 6.25
C LYS A 14 -15.04 -0.66 4.82
N VAL A 15 -15.80 -1.47 4.10
CA VAL A 15 -16.29 -1.15 2.76
C VAL A 15 -17.80 -1.39 2.74
N SER A 16 -18.54 -0.56 2.01
CA SER A 16 -19.96 -0.79 1.81
C SER A 16 -20.20 -2.01 0.90
N GLY A 17 -21.08 -2.90 1.34
CA GLY A 17 -21.40 -4.16 0.65
C GLY A 17 -21.12 -5.39 1.51
N SER A 18 -21.84 -6.48 1.26
CA SER A 18 -21.59 -7.76 1.93
C SER A 18 -20.30 -8.38 1.38
N ASN A 19 -19.42 -8.87 2.26
CA ASN A 19 -18.13 -9.46 1.91
C ASN A 19 -17.22 -8.57 1.02
N ALA A 20 -17.37 -7.25 1.12
CA ALA A 20 -16.53 -6.28 0.43
C ALA A 20 -15.34 -5.90 1.31
N PHE A 21 -14.13 -6.21 0.86
CA PHE A 21 -12.87 -5.85 1.52
C PHE A 21 -11.70 -6.02 0.54
N VAL A 22 -10.62 -5.26 0.75
CA VAL A 22 -9.37 -5.45 0.02
C VAL A 22 -8.77 -6.81 0.39
N LYS A 23 -8.40 -7.62 -0.59
CA LYS A 23 -7.83 -8.95 -0.33
C LYS A 23 -6.44 -8.84 0.32
N ALA A 24 -6.21 -9.66 1.33
CA ALA A 24 -4.90 -9.89 1.91
C ALA A 24 -4.35 -11.23 1.42
N CYS A 25 -3.04 -11.37 1.42
CA CYS A 25 -2.35 -12.59 1.04
C CYS A 25 -1.56 -13.15 2.22
N SER A 26 -1.26 -14.45 2.15
CA SER A 26 -0.33 -15.10 3.06
C SER A 26 1.08 -14.54 2.90
N LYS A 27 2.03 -15.03 3.71
CA LYS A 27 3.44 -14.60 3.68
C LYS A 27 4.07 -14.69 2.28
N ASP A 28 3.60 -15.58 1.43
CA ASP A 28 4.06 -15.72 0.04
C ASP A 28 3.69 -14.55 -0.89
N GLY A 29 2.78 -13.67 -0.47
CA GLY A 29 2.28 -12.52 -1.23
C GLY A 29 1.36 -12.87 -2.40
N TYR A 30 0.94 -14.13 -2.57
CA TYR A 30 0.08 -14.58 -3.68
C TYR A 30 -1.16 -15.33 -3.21
N SER A 31 -1.02 -16.19 -2.21
CA SER A 31 -2.12 -17.00 -1.71
C SER A 31 -3.10 -16.11 -0.95
N VAL A 32 -4.21 -15.77 -1.61
CA VAL A 32 -5.27 -14.94 -1.01
C VAL A 32 -5.83 -15.66 0.21
N LEU A 33 -5.87 -14.95 1.34
CA LEU A 33 -6.44 -15.47 2.57
C LEU A 33 -7.97 -15.55 2.46
N GLY A 34 -8.52 -16.72 2.79
CA GLY A 34 -9.96 -16.93 2.88
C GLY A 34 -10.60 -16.31 4.13
N ASN A 35 -9.80 -16.07 5.17
CA ASN A 35 -10.24 -15.46 6.42
C ASN A 35 -10.03 -13.93 6.39
N PRO A 36 -11.09 -13.12 6.27
CA PRO A 36 -10.96 -11.66 6.28
C PRO A 36 -10.64 -11.08 7.66
N ASN A 37 -10.74 -11.87 8.73
CA ASN A 37 -10.35 -11.48 10.09
C ASN A 37 -8.94 -11.95 10.46
N ALA A 38 -8.15 -12.42 9.50
CA ALA A 38 -6.77 -12.82 9.74
C ALA A 38 -5.96 -11.63 10.30
N ALA A 39 -5.20 -11.88 11.37
CA ALA A 39 -4.41 -10.84 12.02
C ALA A 39 -3.27 -10.35 11.10
N SER A 40 -2.89 -9.08 11.25
CA SER A 40 -1.82 -8.46 10.45
C SER A 40 -0.47 -9.06 10.77
N GLY A 41 0.31 -9.36 9.74
CA GLY A 41 1.73 -9.71 9.90
C GLY A 41 2.56 -8.63 10.61
N CYS A 42 2.08 -7.38 10.66
CA CYS A 42 2.72 -6.31 11.42
C CYS A 42 2.47 -6.40 12.93
N GLY A 43 1.41 -7.08 13.33
CA GLY A 43 1.11 -7.46 14.71
C GLY A 43 1.41 -8.93 15.01
N GLY A 44 2.19 -9.61 14.16
CA GLY A 44 2.56 -11.02 14.33
C GLY A 44 1.56 -12.04 13.75
N GLY A 45 0.58 -11.61 12.97
CA GLY A 45 -0.37 -12.47 12.27
C GLY A 45 0.11 -12.97 10.89
N GLU A 46 -0.83 -13.47 10.09
CA GLU A 46 -0.55 -14.14 8.80
C GLU A 46 -0.94 -13.30 7.57
N ALA A 47 -1.62 -12.17 7.75
CA ALA A 47 -2.12 -11.33 6.67
C ALA A 47 -1.12 -10.25 6.23
N PHE A 48 -0.79 -10.26 4.95
CA PHE A 48 0.12 -9.32 4.29
C PHE A 48 -0.50 -8.73 3.02
N THR A 49 0.11 -7.66 2.51
CA THR A 49 -0.21 -7.09 1.20
C THR A 49 0.06 -8.09 0.09
N CYS A 50 -0.85 -8.20 -0.88
CA CYS A 50 -0.67 -9.04 -2.06
C CYS A 50 0.29 -8.41 -3.07
N ASN A 51 1.11 -9.21 -3.75
CA ASN A 51 2.12 -8.75 -4.72
C ASN A 51 1.51 -8.10 -5.97
N ASN A 52 0.22 -8.33 -6.25
CA ASN A 52 -0.51 -7.65 -7.31
C ASN A 52 -1.01 -6.25 -6.89
N GLN A 53 -0.85 -5.86 -5.62
CA GLN A 53 -1.13 -4.50 -5.14
C GLN A 53 0.10 -3.60 -5.27
N LYS A 54 0.78 -3.68 -6.41
CA LYS A 54 1.92 -2.82 -6.79
C LYS A 54 1.50 -1.88 -7.92
N PRO A 55 2.12 -0.70 -8.04
CA PRO A 55 1.78 0.24 -9.10
C PRO A 55 2.38 -0.21 -10.43
N TRP A 56 1.75 0.20 -11.53
CA TRP A 56 2.24 -0.09 -12.88
C TRP A 56 1.89 1.04 -13.84
N ALA A 57 2.75 1.25 -14.83
CA ALA A 57 2.48 2.18 -15.91
C ALA A 57 1.53 1.54 -16.94
N ILE A 58 0.51 2.28 -17.35
CA ILE A 58 -0.31 1.96 -18.53
C ILE A 58 0.39 2.47 -19.78
N ASN A 59 0.94 3.69 -19.69
CA ASN A 59 1.78 4.33 -20.70
C ASN A 59 2.60 5.44 -20.02
N ASP A 60 3.32 6.24 -20.81
CA ASP A 60 4.19 7.30 -20.28
C ASP A 60 3.45 8.42 -19.50
N GLN A 61 2.14 8.56 -19.69
CA GLN A 61 1.31 9.61 -19.08
C GLN A 61 0.38 9.10 -17.97
N LEU A 62 0.13 7.79 -17.88
CA LEU A 62 -0.84 7.21 -16.97
C LEU A 62 -0.27 5.98 -16.26
N ALA A 63 -0.38 5.97 -14.94
CA ALA A 63 -0.11 4.81 -14.09
C ALA A 63 -1.31 4.43 -13.23
N TYR A 64 -1.44 3.16 -12.86
CA TYR A 64 -2.38 2.69 -11.85
C TYR A 64 -1.65 2.23 -10.59
N GLY A 65 -2.33 2.23 -9.46
CA GLY A 65 -1.79 1.67 -8.22
C GLY A 65 -2.72 1.79 -7.03
N PHE A 66 -2.12 1.85 -5.85
CA PHE A 66 -2.81 1.79 -4.57
C PHE A 66 -2.23 2.83 -3.62
N ALA A 67 -3.03 3.28 -2.66
CA ALA A 67 -2.60 4.29 -1.70
C ALA A 67 -3.25 4.11 -0.33
N ALA A 68 -2.59 4.64 0.70
CA ALA A 68 -3.27 5.06 1.92
C ALA A 68 -3.72 6.51 1.76
N ALA A 69 -4.92 6.85 2.22
CA ALA A 69 -5.42 8.22 2.12
C ALA A 69 -6.30 8.63 3.29
N THR A 70 -6.21 9.92 3.65
CA THR A 70 -7.14 10.60 4.56
C THR A 70 -7.78 11.75 3.80
N ILE A 71 -9.10 11.66 3.57
CA ILE A 71 -9.86 12.67 2.81
C ILE A 71 -10.88 13.32 3.76
N PRO A 72 -10.76 14.64 4.01
CA PRO A 72 -11.70 15.36 4.87
C PRO A 72 -13.14 15.21 4.41
N GLY A 73 -14.04 15.03 5.37
CA GLY A 73 -15.47 14.84 5.10
C GLY A 73 -15.87 13.42 4.68
N LEU A 74 -14.91 12.51 4.46
CA LEU A 74 -15.20 11.10 4.17
C LEU A 74 -14.82 10.21 5.35
N SER A 75 -15.74 9.33 5.75
CA SER A 75 -15.40 8.26 6.70
C SER A 75 -14.42 7.28 6.05
N GLU A 76 -13.76 6.46 6.87
CA GLU A 76 -12.93 5.36 6.34
C GLU A 76 -13.75 4.44 5.43
N ARG A 77 -15.02 4.20 5.79
CA ARG A 77 -15.92 3.37 5.00
C ARG A 77 -16.23 3.94 3.62
N ASP A 78 -16.31 5.27 3.51
CA ASP A 78 -16.64 5.95 2.26
C ASP A 78 -15.45 6.05 1.31
N ARG A 79 -14.22 6.11 1.86
CA ARG A 79 -12.99 6.17 1.06
C ARG A 79 -12.40 4.81 0.74
N CYS A 80 -12.60 3.80 1.59
CA CYS A 80 -12.04 2.47 1.35
C CYS A 80 -12.57 1.88 0.04
N CYS A 81 -11.65 1.34 -0.77
CA CYS A 81 -11.88 0.84 -2.12
C CYS A 81 -12.29 1.88 -3.17
N ALA A 82 -12.47 3.15 -2.80
CA ALA A 82 -12.70 4.22 -3.76
C ALA A 82 -11.45 4.47 -4.61
N CYS A 83 -11.66 4.89 -5.86
CA CYS A 83 -10.59 5.23 -6.79
C CYS A 83 -10.52 6.74 -7.01
N TYR A 84 -9.30 7.28 -7.03
CA TYR A 84 -9.04 8.69 -7.29
C TYR A 84 -8.05 8.82 -8.43
N LYS A 85 -8.31 9.76 -9.34
CA LYS A 85 -7.32 10.19 -10.33
C LYS A 85 -6.52 11.33 -9.72
N LEU A 86 -5.23 11.11 -9.55
CA LEU A 86 -4.27 12.10 -9.10
C LEU A 86 -3.59 12.69 -10.33
N ASP A 87 -3.71 14.01 -10.50
CA ASP A 87 -2.98 14.77 -11.51
C ASP A 87 -1.81 15.48 -10.84
N PHE A 88 -0.59 15.10 -11.17
CA PHE A 88 0.60 15.63 -10.50
C PHE A 88 0.88 17.07 -10.95
N THR A 89 1.04 17.97 -9.98
CA THR A 89 1.20 19.42 -10.24
C THR A 89 2.63 19.93 -10.06
N SER A 90 3.57 19.06 -9.66
CA SER A 90 4.97 19.42 -9.42
C SER A 90 5.90 18.21 -9.53
N GLY A 91 7.22 18.45 -9.41
CA GLY A 91 8.24 17.41 -9.46
C GLY A 91 8.46 16.82 -10.87
N PRO A 92 9.25 15.75 -10.99
CA PRO A 92 9.63 15.17 -12.29
C PRO A 92 8.47 14.49 -13.03
N VAL A 93 7.31 14.33 -12.38
CA VAL A 93 6.10 13.71 -12.93
C VAL A 93 4.98 14.70 -13.16
N GLN A 94 5.24 16.01 -13.07
CA GLN A 94 4.25 17.05 -13.33
C GLN A 94 3.56 16.84 -14.68
N GLY A 95 2.23 16.96 -14.70
CA GLY A 95 1.39 16.77 -15.89
C GLY A 95 0.99 15.31 -16.17
N LYS A 96 1.60 14.33 -15.49
CA LYS A 96 1.17 12.93 -15.56
C LYS A 96 0.01 12.66 -14.60
N SER A 97 -0.68 11.55 -14.83
CA SER A 97 -1.78 11.09 -13.98
C SER A 97 -1.50 9.72 -13.36
N MET A 98 -2.02 9.50 -12.16
CA MET A 98 -2.08 8.18 -11.55
C MET A 98 -3.49 7.90 -11.00
N ILE A 99 -4.10 6.77 -11.38
CA ILE A 99 -5.35 6.31 -10.76
C ILE A 99 -5.00 5.37 -9.62
N VAL A 100 -5.45 5.69 -8.41
CA VAL A 100 -5.16 4.90 -7.22
C VAL A 100 -6.45 4.40 -6.57
N GLN A 101 -6.46 3.14 -6.14
CA GLN A 101 -7.44 2.65 -5.19
C GLN A 101 -6.96 2.88 -3.75
N VAL A 102 -7.82 3.44 -2.90
CA VAL A 102 -7.52 3.58 -1.47
C VAL A 102 -7.71 2.23 -0.78
N THR A 103 -6.63 1.68 -0.27
CA THR A 103 -6.62 0.36 0.41
C THR A 103 -6.31 0.46 1.90
N ASN A 104 -5.89 1.62 2.37
CA ASN A 104 -5.50 1.83 3.76
C ASN A 104 -5.82 3.26 4.23
N SER A 105 -5.89 3.42 5.54
CA SER A 105 -5.86 4.71 6.23
C SER A 105 -4.69 4.70 7.22
N GLY A 106 -3.72 5.59 7.03
CA GLY A 106 -2.62 5.76 8.00
C GLY A 106 -2.99 6.80 9.06
N SER A 107 -2.62 6.56 10.31
CA SER A 107 -2.80 7.52 11.41
C SER A 107 -1.92 8.77 11.27
N ASP A 108 -0.87 8.66 10.46
CA ASP A 108 0.11 9.70 10.12
C ASP A 108 -0.17 10.38 8.77
N VAL A 109 -1.30 10.05 8.13
CA VAL A 109 -1.70 10.63 6.85
C VAL A 109 -2.53 11.88 7.12
N ASN A 110 -1.95 13.04 6.84
CA ASN A 110 -2.59 14.34 6.99
C ASN A 110 -3.84 14.47 6.11
N PRO A 111 -4.74 15.41 6.40
CA PRO A 111 -5.82 15.80 5.49
C PRO A 111 -5.35 15.99 4.04
N ASN A 112 -6.01 15.31 3.09
CA ASN A 112 -5.69 15.30 1.66
C ASN A 112 -4.31 14.73 1.28
N GLN A 113 -3.69 13.94 2.15
CA GLN A 113 -2.46 13.23 1.85
C GLN A 113 -2.77 11.85 1.26
N PHE A 114 -2.11 11.53 0.15
CA PHE A 114 -2.08 10.19 -0.45
C PHE A 114 -0.67 9.62 -0.28
N ASP A 115 -0.54 8.52 0.44
CA ASP A 115 0.70 7.76 0.53
C ASP A 115 0.68 6.63 -0.48
N LEU A 116 1.43 6.80 -1.57
CA LEU A 116 1.46 5.85 -2.68
C LEU A 116 2.19 4.58 -2.29
N GLN A 117 1.54 3.44 -2.52
CA GLN A 117 2.07 2.12 -2.25
C GLN A 117 3.13 1.75 -3.29
N ILE A 118 4.40 1.96 -2.96
CA ILE A 118 5.52 1.66 -3.85
C ILE A 118 6.51 0.73 -3.11
N PRO A 119 6.76 -0.50 -3.60
CA PRO A 119 7.81 -1.37 -3.08
C PRO A 119 9.16 -0.65 -3.04
N GLY A 120 9.80 -0.66 -1.87
CA GLY A 120 11.06 0.04 -1.66
C GLY A 120 10.92 1.52 -1.30
N GLY A 121 9.72 2.09 -1.22
CA GLY A 121 9.46 3.47 -0.79
C GLY A 121 9.51 3.72 0.73
N GLY A 122 10.02 2.77 1.52
CA GLY A 122 10.24 2.89 2.97
C GLY A 122 9.07 2.40 3.82
N VAL A 123 9.35 1.63 4.88
CA VAL A 123 8.33 0.96 5.72
C VAL A 123 7.58 1.91 6.65
N GLY A 124 8.16 3.07 6.95
CA GLY A 124 7.59 4.07 7.85
C GLY A 124 7.44 3.56 9.28
N ILE A 125 6.27 3.80 9.88
CA ILE A 125 6.00 3.47 11.28
C ILE A 125 6.08 1.95 11.53
N PHE A 126 5.46 1.15 10.65
CA PHE A 126 5.32 -0.29 10.83
C PHE A 126 6.18 -1.09 9.83
N ASN A 127 6.94 -2.06 10.31
CA ASN A 127 7.77 -2.91 9.46
C ASN A 127 7.23 -4.35 9.38
N GLY A 128 6.20 -4.55 8.56
CA GLY A 128 5.74 -5.90 8.19
C GLY A 128 6.69 -6.65 7.25
N CYS A 129 7.55 -5.93 6.54
CA CYS A 129 8.52 -6.51 5.61
C CYS A 129 9.50 -7.45 6.32
N GLN A 130 9.87 -7.14 7.56
CA GLN A 130 10.75 -7.98 8.35
C GLN A 130 10.14 -9.37 8.56
N SER A 131 8.88 -9.42 9.00
CA SER A 131 8.17 -10.68 9.20
C SER A 131 7.85 -11.41 7.90
N GLN A 132 7.57 -10.69 6.81
CA GLN A 132 7.17 -11.28 5.53
C GLN A 132 8.36 -11.75 4.69
N TRP A 133 9.37 -10.91 4.57
CA TRP A 133 10.45 -11.02 3.58
C TRP A 133 11.84 -10.98 4.20
N ASN A 134 11.93 -11.06 5.54
CA ASN A 134 13.19 -10.93 6.27
C ASN A 134 13.93 -9.63 5.93
N ALA A 135 13.19 -8.55 5.67
CA ALA A 135 13.78 -7.25 5.44
C ALA A 135 14.55 -6.75 6.68
N PRO A 136 15.54 -5.85 6.49
CA PRO A 136 16.20 -5.19 7.61
C PRO A 136 15.23 -4.43 8.53
N GLN A 137 15.69 -4.04 9.71
CA GLN A 137 14.91 -3.33 10.73
C GLN A 137 14.23 -2.04 10.19
N ASP A 138 14.88 -1.34 9.26
CA ASP A 138 14.36 -0.12 8.63
C ASP A 138 13.82 -0.36 7.20
N GLY A 139 13.69 -1.62 6.78
CA GLY A 139 13.38 -1.99 5.40
C GLY A 139 14.62 -2.01 4.49
N TRP A 140 14.43 -2.09 3.18
CA TRP A 140 15.52 -2.19 2.19
C TRP A 140 16.30 -0.89 1.93
N GLY A 141 15.99 0.18 2.66
CA GLY A 141 16.64 1.48 2.55
C GLY A 141 16.35 2.31 3.78
N ASN A 142 16.16 3.62 3.62
CA ASN A 142 15.77 4.48 4.73
C ASN A 142 14.36 4.12 5.23
N ARG A 143 14.16 4.13 6.55
CA ARG A 143 12.85 3.86 7.16
C ARG A 143 11.73 4.68 6.54
N TYR A 144 12.00 5.97 6.30
CA TYR A 144 11.14 6.88 5.55
C TYR A 144 11.83 7.25 4.24
N GLY A 145 11.18 6.99 3.11
CA GLY A 145 11.70 7.26 1.76
C GLY A 145 12.39 6.06 1.10
N GLY A 146 12.86 5.07 1.86
CA GLY A 146 13.28 3.78 1.33
C GLY A 146 14.56 3.81 0.51
N VAL A 147 14.60 3.06 -0.59
CA VAL A 147 15.76 2.93 -1.46
C VAL A 147 16.04 4.23 -2.23
N SER A 148 17.31 4.55 -2.47
CA SER A 148 17.75 5.78 -3.13
C SER A 148 18.22 5.60 -4.56
N SER A 149 18.21 4.37 -5.09
CA SER A 149 18.65 4.05 -6.45
C SER A 149 17.82 2.92 -7.04
N ARG A 150 17.78 2.85 -8.39
CA ARG A 150 17.11 1.76 -9.09
C ARG A 150 17.82 0.42 -8.88
N GLN A 151 19.14 0.42 -8.73
CA GLN A 151 19.95 -0.77 -8.48
C GLN A 151 19.62 -1.39 -7.12
N ALA A 152 19.22 -0.59 -6.13
CA ALA A 152 18.79 -1.12 -4.84
C ALA A 152 17.51 -1.97 -4.93
N CYS A 153 16.74 -1.88 -6.03
CA CYS A 153 15.63 -2.80 -6.30
C CYS A 153 16.09 -4.26 -6.44
N ASP A 154 17.35 -4.52 -6.75
CA ASP A 154 17.90 -5.88 -6.87
C ASP A 154 17.94 -6.61 -5.51
N ALA A 155 17.90 -5.87 -4.40
CA ALA A 155 17.83 -6.42 -3.04
C ALA A 155 16.39 -6.69 -2.56
N LEU A 156 15.38 -6.21 -3.29
CA LEU A 156 13.97 -6.46 -2.96
C LEU A 156 13.52 -7.83 -3.47
N PRO A 157 12.48 -8.44 -2.88
CA PRO A 157 11.90 -9.67 -3.39
C PRO A 157 11.44 -9.53 -4.85
N HIS A 158 11.84 -10.46 -5.73
CA HIS A 158 11.52 -10.44 -7.16
C HIS A 158 10.06 -10.81 -7.52
N ARG A 159 9.13 -10.75 -6.57
CA ARG A 159 7.80 -11.39 -6.66
C ARG A 159 6.66 -10.38 -6.78
#